data_AF-A0A397SQ87-F1
#
_entry.id   AF-A0A397SQ87-F1
#
_cell.length_a   1.000
_cell.length_b   1.000
_cell.length_c   1.000
_cell.angle_alpha   90.00
_cell.angle_beta   90.00
_cell.angle_gamma   90.00
#
_symmetry.space_group_name_H-M   'P 1'
#
loop_
_entity.id
_entity.type
_entity.pdbx_description
1 polymer ?
#
loop_
_entity_poly.entity_id
_entity_poly.type
_entity_poly.pdbx_seq_one_letter_code
_entity_poly.pdbx_strand_id
1 'polypeptide(L)'
;MLSNADQENVKNKIQTEEDFTYPLDNNIIYRECMNKITKHSFNYIIIKEGVYPNGIALNKKYTLETSNEITKYERSGTKAKISGLILFGLQLDIVQKTRESRKRENLIKPAINCIPSTLEKHAKNLATKIQSNFKNDVKGIYHQSD
;
A
#
# COMPACT_ATOMS: atom_id res chain seq x y z
N MET A 1 40.10 -46.96 -7.79
CA MET A 1 40.61 -45.58 -7.98
C MET A 1 39.48 -44.76 -8.56
N LEU A 2 38.97 -43.77 -7.83
CA LEU A 2 37.89 -42.89 -8.31
C LEU A 2 38.48 -41.85 -9.28
N SER A 3 37.76 -41.54 -10.36
CA SER A 3 38.21 -40.63 -11.41
C SER A 3 38.17 -39.17 -10.93
N ASN A 4 39.13 -38.35 -11.38
CA ASN A 4 39.23 -36.92 -10.99
C ASN A 4 38.00 -36.09 -11.40
N ALA A 5 37.16 -36.57 -12.32
CA ALA A 5 35.93 -35.90 -12.75
C ALA A 5 34.80 -36.00 -11.71
N ASP A 6 34.76 -37.07 -10.91
CA ASP A 6 33.75 -37.27 -9.86
C ASP A 6 34.01 -36.38 -8.64
N GLN A 7 35.26 -35.92 -8.44
CA GLN A 7 35.62 -34.97 -7.38
C GLN A 7 35.25 -33.52 -7.74
N GLU A 8 35.14 -33.19 -9.04
CA GLU A 8 34.83 -31.82 -9.49
C GLU A 8 33.33 -31.48 -9.37
N ASN A 9 32.46 -32.48 -9.57
CA ASN A 9 31.01 -32.31 -9.44
C ASN A 9 30.55 -32.09 -7.98
N VAL A 10 31.29 -32.63 -7.00
CA VAL A 10 31.02 -32.41 -5.57
C VAL A 10 31.46 -31.02 -5.11
N LYS A 11 32.43 -30.40 -5.78
CA LYS A 11 32.95 -29.06 -5.42
C LYS A 11 31.95 -27.94 -5.69
N ASN A 12 31.17 -28.03 -6.77
CA ASN A 12 30.26 -26.94 -7.17
C ASN A 12 28.88 -26.99 -6.49
N LYS A 13 28.78 -27.56 -5.30
CA LYS A 13 27.53 -27.54 -4.54
C LYS A 13 27.36 -26.19 -3.84
N ILE A 14 26.22 -25.54 -4.05
CA ILE A 14 25.84 -24.33 -3.32
C ILE A 14 25.69 -24.69 -1.84
N GLN A 15 26.38 -23.93 -0.98
CA GLN A 15 26.31 -24.02 0.46
C GLN A 15 25.64 -22.77 1.00
N THR A 16 24.74 -22.93 1.96
CA THR A 16 24.04 -21.83 2.62
C THR A 16 24.64 -21.62 3.99
N GLU A 17 24.97 -20.38 4.32
CA GLU A 17 25.48 -19.96 5.62
C GLU A 17 24.59 -18.83 6.16
N GLU A 18 24.21 -18.94 7.43
CA GLU A 18 23.46 -17.90 8.15
C GLU A 18 24.24 -17.50 9.40
N ASP A 19 24.63 -16.23 9.48
CA ASP A 19 25.17 -15.67 10.72
C ASP A 19 24.00 -15.21 11.59
N PHE A 20 23.58 -16.04 12.53
CA PHE A 20 22.52 -15.69 13.49
C PHE A 20 23.08 -15.47 14.89
N THR A 21 22.69 -14.35 15.51
CA THR A 21 22.86 -14.09 16.95
C THR A 21 21.48 -13.98 17.64
N TYR A 22 20.42 -14.51 17.02
CA TYR A 22 19.08 -14.49 17.58
C TYR A 22 19.02 -15.36 18.86
N PRO A 23 18.38 -14.91 19.95
CA PRO A 23 17.47 -13.76 20.05
C PRO A 23 18.11 -12.41 20.43
N LEU A 24 19.44 -12.31 20.55
CA LEU A 24 20.12 -11.08 20.96
C LEU A 24 20.11 -10.02 19.85
N ASP A 25 20.35 -10.44 18.61
CA ASP A 25 20.21 -9.60 17.42
C ASP A 25 19.16 -10.23 16.48
N ASN A 26 18.24 -9.40 15.99
CA ASN A 26 17.24 -9.81 15.03
C ASN A 26 17.66 -9.60 13.58
N ASN A 27 18.82 -8.97 13.35
CA ASN A 27 19.40 -8.76 12.06
C ASN A 27 20.22 -9.98 11.61
N ILE A 28 19.75 -10.71 10.60
CA ILE A 28 20.40 -11.92 10.10
C ILE A 28 20.96 -11.67 8.70
N ILE A 29 22.20 -12.14 8.50
CA ILE A 29 22.87 -12.12 7.21
C ILE A 29 22.86 -13.54 6.65
N TYR A 30 22.17 -13.72 5.52
CA TYR A 30 22.18 -14.95 4.74
C TYR A 30 23.20 -14.84 3.61
N ARG A 31 23.95 -15.92 3.39
CA ARG A 31 24.94 -16.05 2.32
C ARG A 31 24.80 -17.39 1.61
N GLU A 32 24.76 -17.34 0.28
CA GLU A 32 24.97 -18.51 -0.58
C GLU A 32 26.39 -18.49 -1.12
N CYS A 33 27.14 -19.53 -0.79
CA CYS A 33 28.53 -19.68 -1.13
C CYS A 33 28.72 -20.86 -2.09
N MET A 34 29.55 -20.67 -3.11
CA MET A 34 30.00 -21.75 -3.99
C MET A 34 31.53 -21.75 -3.96
N ASN A 35 32.14 -22.87 -3.56
CA ASN A 35 33.59 -22.95 -3.37
C ASN A 35 34.17 -21.83 -2.46
N LYS A 36 33.49 -21.50 -1.34
CA LYS A 36 33.85 -20.40 -0.42
C LYS A 36 33.75 -18.98 -1.01
N ILE A 37 33.18 -18.82 -2.21
CA ILE A 37 32.90 -17.52 -2.81
C ILE A 37 31.41 -17.22 -2.64
N THR A 38 31.08 -16.10 -2.01
CA THR A 38 29.70 -15.63 -1.89
C THR A 38 29.15 -15.27 -3.27
N LYS A 39 28.07 -15.92 -3.68
CA LYS A 39 27.34 -15.66 -4.92
C LYS A 39 26.14 -14.76 -4.70
N HIS A 40 25.45 -14.96 -3.59
CA HIS A 40 24.28 -14.19 -3.23
C HIS A 40 24.30 -13.95 -1.72
N SER A 41 23.93 -12.75 -1.31
CA SER A 41 23.78 -12.43 0.11
C SER A 41 22.67 -11.41 0.27
N PHE A 42 21.87 -11.59 1.30
CA PHE A 42 20.89 -10.59 1.71
C PHE A 42 20.79 -10.55 3.23
N ASN A 43 20.28 -9.42 3.70
CA ASN A 43 20.06 -9.15 5.10
C ASN A 43 18.54 -9.18 5.34
N TYR A 44 18.09 -9.88 6.38
CA TYR A 44 16.70 -9.87 6.81
C TYR A 44 16.57 -9.70 8.32
N ILE A 45 15.51 -9.03 8.76
CA ILE A 45 15.21 -8.78 10.17
C ILE A 45 14.13 -9.75 10.62
N ILE A 46 14.41 -10.54 11.66
CA ILE A 46 13.39 -11.36 12.32
C ILE A 46 12.45 -10.46 13.13
N ILE A 47 11.17 -10.60 12.85
CA ILE A 47 10.10 -9.93 13.58
C ILE A 47 9.47 -10.95 14.54
N LYS A 48 9.37 -10.59 15.82
CA LYS A 48 8.75 -11.46 16.82
C LYS A 48 7.27 -11.68 16.50
N GLU A 49 6.79 -12.89 16.78
CA GLU A 49 5.37 -13.23 16.63
C GLU A 49 4.49 -12.26 17.42
N GLY A 50 3.41 -11.79 16.79
CA GLY A 50 2.50 -10.78 17.36
C GLY A 50 2.96 -9.33 17.27
N VAL A 51 4.18 -9.05 16.81
CA VAL A 51 4.72 -7.69 16.65
C VAL A 51 4.74 -7.31 15.17
N TYR A 52 3.62 -6.84 14.62
CA TYR A 52 3.61 -6.37 13.23
C TYR A 52 4.15 -4.93 13.15
N PRO A 53 5.05 -4.62 12.19
CA PRO A 53 5.52 -3.25 12.02
C PRO A 53 4.32 -2.35 11.68
N ASN A 54 4.13 -1.30 12.47
CA ASN A 54 3.04 -0.36 12.30
C ASN A 54 3.30 0.52 11.08
N GLY A 55 2.98 0.03 9.87
CA GLY A 55 2.79 0.72 8.58
C GLY A 55 3.89 1.65 8.03
N ILE A 56 4.86 2.09 8.83
CA ILE A 56 5.70 3.27 8.59
C ILE A 56 7.17 3.00 8.97
N ALA A 57 7.45 1.87 9.64
CA ALA A 57 8.81 1.47 10.02
C ALA A 57 9.51 0.56 8.98
N LEU A 58 8.94 0.39 7.78
CA LEU A 58 9.79 0.20 6.61
C LEU A 58 10.46 1.56 6.38
N ASN A 59 11.63 1.74 7.02
CA ASN A 59 12.67 2.69 6.61
C ASN A 59 12.30 3.48 5.34
N LYS A 60 11.73 4.69 5.52
CA LYS A 60 11.25 5.57 4.43
C LYS A 60 12.26 5.74 3.28
N LYS A 61 13.57 5.56 3.55
CA LYS A 61 14.63 5.50 2.53
C LYS A 61 14.39 4.41 1.48
N TYR A 62 13.94 3.22 1.88
CA TYR A 62 13.73 2.12 0.95
C TYR A 62 12.37 2.27 0.26
N THR A 63 11.29 2.56 0.96
CA THR A 63 9.95 2.64 0.34
C THR A 63 9.79 3.82 -0.63
N LEU A 64 10.38 4.99 -0.33
CA LEU A 64 10.22 6.20 -1.17
C LEU A 64 11.14 6.19 -2.40
N GLU A 65 12.37 5.66 -2.27
CA GLU A 65 13.25 5.49 -3.42
C GLU A 65 12.79 4.32 -4.30
N THR A 66 12.27 3.25 -3.70
CA THR A 66 11.76 2.08 -4.42
C THR A 66 10.46 2.37 -5.17
N SER A 67 9.56 3.26 -4.71
CA SER A 67 8.35 3.61 -5.50
C SER A 67 8.67 4.43 -6.76
N ASN A 68 9.65 5.33 -6.67
CA ASN A 68 10.09 6.15 -7.80
C ASN A 68 10.96 5.34 -8.78
N GLU A 69 11.73 4.36 -8.29
CA GLU A 69 12.49 3.46 -9.14
C GLU A 69 11.62 2.36 -9.75
N ILE A 70 10.66 1.76 -9.05
CA ILE A 70 9.79 0.71 -9.63
C ILE A 70 8.89 1.27 -10.73
N THR A 71 8.33 2.47 -10.58
CA THR A 71 7.56 3.12 -11.66
C THR A 71 8.42 3.45 -12.90
N LYS A 72 9.75 3.49 -12.73
CA LYS A 72 10.73 3.56 -13.83
C LYS A 72 11.06 2.16 -14.38
N TYR A 73 11.18 1.14 -13.54
CA TYR A 73 11.42 -0.26 -13.94
C TYR A 73 10.23 -0.92 -14.66
N GLU A 74 9.01 -0.63 -14.23
CA GLU A 74 7.77 -1.11 -14.87
C GLU A 74 7.58 -0.46 -16.26
N ARG A 75 8.10 0.76 -16.45
CA ARG A 75 8.14 1.46 -17.74
C ARG A 75 9.34 1.10 -18.62
N SER A 76 10.41 0.51 -18.08
CA SER A 76 11.66 0.29 -18.82
C SER A 76 11.77 -1.06 -19.55
N GLY A 77 10.73 -1.89 -19.57
CA GLY A 77 10.71 -3.14 -20.36
C GLY A 77 11.79 -4.17 -19.99
N THR A 78 12.48 -3.97 -18.86
CA THR A 78 13.56 -4.83 -18.39
C THR A 78 13.00 -6.03 -17.63
N LYS A 79 13.42 -7.25 -18.01
CA LYS A 79 12.97 -8.55 -17.50
C LYS A 79 13.45 -8.86 -16.05
N ALA A 80 13.36 -7.90 -15.14
CA ALA A 80 13.75 -8.09 -13.75
C ALA A 80 12.69 -8.92 -12.99
N LYS A 81 13.11 -9.96 -12.27
CA LYS A 81 12.24 -10.73 -11.37
C LYS A 81 11.93 -9.88 -10.14
N ILE A 82 10.73 -9.31 -10.08
CA ILE A 82 10.24 -8.55 -8.91
C ILE A 82 10.01 -9.54 -7.75
N SER A 83 10.57 -9.28 -6.58
CA SER A 83 10.40 -10.15 -5.40
C SER A 83 8.98 -10.03 -4.85
N GLY A 84 8.46 -11.13 -4.28
CA GLY A 84 7.08 -11.19 -3.78
C GLY A 84 6.75 -10.08 -2.77
N LEU A 85 7.67 -9.77 -1.85
CA LEU A 85 7.49 -8.71 -0.85
C LEU A 85 7.17 -7.35 -1.49
N ILE A 86 7.81 -7.02 -2.62
CA ILE A 86 7.59 -5.77 -3.34
C ILE A 86 6.19 -5.77 -3.98
N LEU A 87 5.80 -6.87 -4.61
CA LEU A 87 4.47 -7.02 -5.22
C LEU A 87 3.36 -6.89 -4.18
N PHE A 88 3.52 -7.52 -3.02
CA PHE A 88 2.58 -7.41 -1.91
C PHE A 88 2.51 -5.99 -1.35
N GLY A 89 3.64 -5.29 -1.21
CA GLY A 89 3.67 -3.90 -0.78
C GLY A 89 2.87 -2.98 -1.71
N LEU A 90 3.06 -3.13 -3.03
CA LEU A 90 2.29 -2.39 -4.04
C LEU A 90 0.79 -2.71 -3.99
N GLN A 91 0.43 -3.99 -3.83
CA GLN A 91 -0.96 -4.41 -3.71
C GLN A 91 -1.64 -3.79 -2.48
N LEU A 92 -0.94 -3.72 -1.35
CA LEU A 92 -1.45 -3.07 -0.13
C LEU A 92 -1.65 -1.56 -0.32
N ASP A 93 -0.72 -0.87 -0.98
CA ASP A 93 -0.83 0.57 -1.27
C ASP A 93 -2.05 0.88 -2.17
N ILE A 94 -2.28 0.07 -3.21
CA ILE A 94 -3.47 0.18 -4.08
C ILE A 94 -4.76 -0.03 -3.27
N VAL A 95 -4.79 -1.06 -2.41
CA VAL A 95 -5.95 -1.35 -1.54
C VAL A 95 -6.20 -0.19 -0.58
N GLN A 96 -5.16 0.38 0.03
CA GLN A 96 -5.28 1.52 0.93
C GLN A 96 -5.85 2.74 0.21
N LYS A 97 -5.28 3.13 -0.94
CA LYS A 97 -5.77 4.24 -1.78
C LYS A 97 -7.25 4.07 -2.14
N THR A 98 -7.66 2.85 -2.48
CA THR A 98 -9.05 2.52 -2.82
C THR A 98 -10.00 2.63 -1.62
N ARG A 99 -9.54 2.28 -0.41
CA ARG A 99 -10.35 2.42 0.80
C ARG A 99 -10.49 3.89 1.21
N GLU A 100 -9.44 4.67 1.08
CA GLU A 100 -9.44 6.10 1.42
C GLU A 100 -10.30 6.92 0.45
N SER A 101 -10.31 6.59 -0.85
CA SER A 101 -11.18 7.25 -1.83
C SER A 101 -12.67 7.03 -1.52
N ARG A 102 -13.08 5.79 -1.19
CA ARG A 102 -14.47 5.48 -0.79
C ARG A 102 -14.88 6.17 0.51
N LYS A 103 -13.97 6.34 1.48
CA LYS A 103 -14.26 7.11 2.69
C LYS A 103 -14.52 8.60 2.38
N ARG A 104 -13.84 9.17 1.38
CA ARG A 104 -14.07 10.55 0.93
C ARG A 104 -15.39 10.72 0.18
N GLU A 105 -15.90 9.69 -0.48
CA GLU A 105 -17.19 9.75 -1.18
C GLU A 105 -18.37 10.00 -0.24
N ASN A 106 -18.28 9.56 1.02
CA ASN A 106 -19.33 9.76 2.02
C ASN A 106 -19.18 11.06 2.84
N LEU A 107 -18.11 11.83 2.62
CA LEU A 107 -17.93 13.12 3.26
C LEU A 107 -18.58 14.20 2.42
N ILE A 108 -19.54 14.92 3.01
CA ILE A 108 -20.09 16.12 2.39
C ILE A 108 -18.92 17.07 2.08
N LYS A 109 -18.72 17.39 0.80
CA LYS A 109 -17.68 18.33 0.40
C LYS A 109 -17.95 19.67 1.09
N PRO A 110 -16.93 20.30 1.71
CA PRO A 110 -17.13 21.61 2.32
C PRO A 110 -17.55 22.63 1.25
N ALA A 111 -18.40 23.59 1.63
CA ALA A 111 -18.98 24.55 0.70
C ALA A 111 -17.92 25.33 -0.12
N ILE A 112 -16.74 25.55 0.47
CA ILE A 112 -15.59 26.21 -0.18
C ILE A 112 -15.07 25.46 -1.41
N ASN A 113 -15.27 24.13 -1.47
CA ASN A 113 -14.87 23.28 -2.58
C ASN A 113 -16.04 22.96 -3.52
N CYS A 114 -17.21 23.57 -3.31
CA CYS A 114 -18.39 23.35 -4.14
C CYS A 114 -18.42 24.37 -5.28
N ILE A 115 -18.87 23.92 -6.46
CA ILE A 115 -19.04 24.81 -7.62
C ILE A 115 -20.21 25.76 -7.30
N PRO A 116 -20.10 27.07 -7.60
CA PRO A 116 -21.16 28.05 -7.29
C PRO A 116 -22.54 27.66 -7.81
N SER A 117 -22.62 27.10 -9.02
CA SER A 117 -23.88 26.64 -9.63
C SER A 117 -24.52 25.47 -8.88
N THR A 118 -23.72 24.61 -8.25
CA THR A 118 -24.22 23.52 -7.39
C THR A 118 -24.81 24.07 -6.10
N LEU A 119 -24.14 25.06 -5.49
CA LEU A 119 -24.64 25.74 -4.28
C LEU A 119 -25.94 26.49 -4.56
N GLU A 120 -26.03 27.17 -5.70
CA GLU A 120 -27.25 27.89 -6.13
C GLU A 120 -28.44 26.94 -6.32
N LYS A 121 -28.23 25.80 -7.00
CA LYS A 121 -29.25 24.76 -7.16
C LYS A 121 -29.72 24.22 -5.80
N HIS A 122 -28.77 23.96 -4.90
CA HIS A 122 -29.08 23.48 -3.56
C HIS A 122 -29.91 24.51 -2.78
N ALA A 123 -29.52 25.79 -2.81
CA ALA A 123 -30.26 26.89 -2.18
C ALA A 123 -31.70 27.01 -2.73
N LYS A 124 -31.86 26.94 -4.05
CA LYS A 124 -33.18 26.95 -4.71
C LYS A 124 -34.06 25.78 -4.26
N ASN A 125 -33.51 24.57 -4.21
CA ASN A 125 -34.25 23.40 -3.73
C ASN A 125 -34.64 23.50 -2.24
N LEU A 126 -33.78 24.09 -1.41
CA LEU A 126 -34.09 24.32 0.00
C LEU A 126 -35.22 25.34 0.14
N ALA A 127 -35.16 26.44 -0.62
CA ALA A 127 -36.19 27.47 -0.64
C ALA A 127 -37.54 26.92 -1.10
N THR A 128 -37.59 26.11 -2.17
CA THR A 128 -38.85 25.52 -2.65
C THR A 128 -39.45 24.56 -1.63
N LYS A 129 -38.61 23.76 -0.94
CA LYS A 129 -39.06 22.82 0.09
C LYS A 129 -39.61 23.53 1.33
N ILE A 130 -38.96 24.62 1.76
CA ILE A 130 -39.48 25.48 2.85
C ILE A 130 -40.79 26.14 2.43
N GLN A 131 -40.87 26.68 1.22
CA GLN A 131 -42.06 27.33 0.71
C GLN A 131 -43.25 26.37 0.61
N SER A 132 -43.05 25.13 0.15
CA SER A 132 -44.11 24.12 0.10
C SER A 132 -44.60 23.74 1.48
N ASN A 133 -43.69 23.58 2.45
CA ASN A 133 -44.06 23.28 3.83
C ASN A 133 -44.90 24.41 4.43
N PHE A 134 -44.47 25.66 4.26
CA PHE A 134 -45.21 26.82 4.74
C PHE A 134 -46.62 26.92 4.12
N LYS A 135 -46.76 26.69 2.81
CA LYS A 135 -48.08 26.66 2.16
C LYS A 135 -48.99 25.57 2.70
N ASN A 136 -48.43 24.39 3.02
CA ASN A 136 -49.18 23.29 3.61
C ASN A 136 -49.64 23.63 5.03
N ASP A 137 -48.80 24.29 5.83
CA ASP A 137 -49.13 24.69 7.20
C ASP A 137 -50.24 25.77 7.21
N VAL A 138 -50.14 26.77 6.32
CA VAL A 138 -51.14 27.84 6.19
C VAL A 138 -52.52 27.27 5.77
N LYS A 139 -52.54 26.22 4.95
CA LYS A 139 -53.77 25.55 4.51
C LYS A 139 -54.59 24.94 5.65
N GLY A 140 -53.96 24.61 6.79
CA GLY A 140 -54.66 24.12 7.99
C GLY A 140 -55.14 25.21 8.95
N ILE A 141 -54.68 26.46 8.78
CA ILE A 141 -54.93 27.57 9.72
C ILE A 141 -56.01 28.53 9.21
N TYR A 142 -56.11 28.72 7.90
CA TYR A 142 -57.12 29.58 7.28
C TYR A 142 -58.15 28.73 6.52
N HIS A 143 -59.44 29.05 6.64
CA HIS A 143 -60.46 28.45 5.78
C HIS A 143 -60.21 28.85 4.31
N GLN A 144 -60.24 27.86 3.42
CA GLN A 144 -59.83 28.04 2.01
C GLN A 144 -60.88 28.75 1.14
N SER A 145 -61.83 29.50 1.69
CA SER A 145 -62.87 30.19 0.91
C SER A 145 -63.43 31.41 1.65
N ASP A 146 -63.46 32.55 0.96
CA ASP A 146 -64.61 32.89 0.09
C ASP A 146 -64.17 32.79 -1.38
#